data_AF-A0A9N8ZD34-F1
#
_entry.id   AF-A0A9N8ZD34-F1
#
_cell.length_a   1.000
_cell.length_b   1.000
_cell.length_c   1.000
_cell.angle_alpha   90.00
_cell.angle_beta   90.00
_cell.angle_gamma   90.00
#
_symmetry.space_group_name_H-M   'P 1'
#
loop_
_entity.id
_entity.type
_entity.pdbx_description
1 polymer ?
#
loop_
_entity_poly.entity_id
_entity_poly.type
_entity_poly.pdbx_seq_one_letter_code
_entity_poly.pdbx_strand_id
1 'polypeptide(L)'
;MNLTRATLFLLRKKHNIGELSSLQRGYNFNRYYSMNNEKNLNTQEGRKSKLQLTPDGKLTWNDYFALRRRRRLSERIITIPTTIGGFGLSIGYVATREFDPTPILGQEPFLIYGIGTILCGFTGLLVGPIVGSSIWKLFHREEVKLMEQRDREFFEHVKKNRADPSLHTLRNPAPDYYGEKIKSVQDYRKWLRKQREIVRKGTFHLGEEDDS
;
A
#
# COMPACT_ATOMS: atom_id res chain seq x y z
N MET A 1 25.25 -44.64 -13.90
CA MET A 1 23.78 -44.45 -14.05
C MET A 1 23.49 -42.95 -14.19
N ASN A 2 23.71 -42.36 -15.37
CA ASN A 2 23.53 -40.93 -15.65
C ASN A 2 23.00 -40.73 -17.09
N LEU A 3 21.84 -41.30 -17.40
CA LEU A 3 21.29 -41.32 -18.77
C LEU A 3 19.92 -40.65 -18.93
N THR A 4 19.39 -40.01 -17.88
CA THR A 4 18.07 -39.35 -17.92
C THR A 4 18.11 -37.84 -18.21
N ARG A 5 19.28 -37.19 -18.14
CA ARG A 5 19.39 -35.73 -18.41
C ARG A 5 19.69 -35.38 -19.87
N ALA A 6 20.39 -36.24 -20.60
CA ALA A 6 20.76 -35.97 -21.99
C ALA A 6 19.57 -36.14 -22.97
N THR A 7 18.67 -37.09 -22.68
CA THR A 7 17.47 -37.35 -23.50
C THR A 7 16.42 -36.24 -23.36
N LEU A 8 16.29 -35.63 -22.18
CA LEU A 8 15.41 -34.46 -21.97
C LEU A 8 15.90 -33.19 -22.67
N PHE A 9 17.21 -33.08 -22.94
CA PHE A 9 17.76 -31.94 -23.69
C PHE A 9 17.51 -32.08 -25.21
N LEU A 10 17.48 -33.30 -25.72
CA LEU A 10 17.32 -33.58 -27.15
C LEU A 10 15.85 -33.57 -27.62
N LEU A 11 14.88 -33.71 -26.71
CA LEU A 11 13.45 -33.55 -27.00
C LEU A 11 12.94 -32.11 -26.91
N ARG A 12 13.81 -31.14 -26.60
CA ARG A 12 13.51 -29.70 -26.55
C ARG A 12 14.21 -28.92 -27.68
N LYS A 13 14.34 -29.53 -28.86
CA LYS A 13 15.00 -28.91 -30.01
C LYS A 13 14.24 -29.12 -31.32
N LYS A 14 12.91 -28.90 -31.31
CA LYS A 14 12.17 -28.90 -32.59
C LYS A 14 10.97 -27.94 -32.72
N HIS A 15 10.65 -27.09 -31.75
CA HIS A 15 9.60 -26.09 -31.95
C HIS A 15 9.92 -24.73 -31.30
N ASN A 16 9.74 -23.68 -32.11
CA ASN A 16 9.58 -22.26 -31.76
C ASN A 16 10.70 -21.56 -30.97
N ILE A 17 11.67 -21.04 -31.72
CA ILE A 17 12.76 -20.17 -31.23
C ILE A 17 12.31 -18.68 -31.10
N GLY A 18 11.11 -18.31 -31.57
CA GLY A 18 10.60 -16.93 -31.50
C GLY A 18 9.99 -16.51 -30.15
N GLU A 19 9.26 -17.40 -29.48
CA GLU A 19 8.47 -17.05 -28.28
C GLU A 19 9.27 -17.03 -26.96
N LEU A 20 10.43 -17.68 -26.91
CA LEU A 20 11.20 -17.81 -25.66
C LEU A 20 11.89 -16.49 -25.25
N SER A 21 12.07 -15.55 -26.18
CA SER A 21 12.75 -14.27 -25.93
C SER A 21 11.88 -13.22 -25.20
N SER A 22 10.55 -13.31 -25.30
CA SER A 22 9.61 -12.42 -24.61
C SER A 22 9.36 -12.90 -23.18
N LEU A 23 9.25 -14.21 -22.97
CA LEU A 23 9.05 -14.82 -21.64
C LEU A 23 10.30 -14.72 -20.76
N GLN A 24 11.51 -14.83 -21.32
CA GLN A 24 12.75 -14.56 -20.57
C GLN A 24 12.90 -13.09 -20.13
N ARG A 25 12.37 -12.13 -20.91
CA ARG A 25 12.36 -10.71 -20.51
C ARG A 25 11.44 -10.46 -19.31
N GLY A 26 10.26 -11.09 -19.28
CA GLY A 26 9.33 -11.02 -18.15
C GLY A 26 9.90 -11.65 -16.87
N TYR A 27 10.55 -12.81 -16.98
CA TYR A 27 11.14 -13.50 -15.82
C TYR A 27 12.33 -12.74 -15.21
N ASN A 28 13.21 -12.17 -16.04
CA ASN A 28 14.37 -11.42 -15.55
C ASN A 28 13.98 -10.06 -14.94
N PHE A 29 12.92 -9.41 -15.46
CA PHE A 29 12.39 -8.19 -14.86
C PHE A 29 11.85 -8.45 -13.45
N ASN A 30 11.03 -9.49 -13.26
CA ASN A 30 10.44 -9.80 -11.96
C ASN A 30 11.52 -10.18 -10.92
N ARG A 31 12.58 -10.89 -11.35
CA ARG A 31 13.77 -11.18 -10.53
C ARG A 31 14.51 -9.90 -10.10
N TYR A 32 14.61 -8.89 -10.97
CA TYR A 32 15.23 -7.60 -10.65
C TYR A 32 14.41 -6.80 -9.61
N TYR A 33 13.08 -6.88 -9.66
CA TYR A 33 12.21 -6.27 -8.65
C TYR A 33 12.27 -7.01 -7.31
N SER A 34 12.32 -8.35 -7.33
CA SER A 34 12.42 -9.18 -6.11
C SER A 34 13.77 -8.99 -5.39
N MET A 35 14.89 -9.03 -6.12
CA MET A 35 16.23 -8.90 -5.54
C MET A 35 16.50 -7.50 -4.95
N ASN A 36 15.99 -6.44 -5.58
CA ASN A 36 16.10 -5.10 -5.00
C ASN A 36 15.24 -4.95 -3.75
N ASN A 37 14.08 -5.62 -3.68
CA ASN A 37 13.23 -5.56 -2.50
C ASN A 37 13.88 -6.26 -1.30
N GLU A 38 14.47 -7.44 -1.49
CA GLU A 38 15.20 -8.17 -0.43
C GLU A 38 16.45 -7.43 0.06
N LYS A 39 17.23 -6.80 -0.83
CA LYS A 39 18.38 -5.98 -0.41
C LYS A 39 17.94 -4.77 0.42
N ASN A 40 16.82 -4.13 0.08
CA ASN A 40 16.27 -3.03 0.88
C ASN A 40 15.72 -3.49 2.24
N LEU A 41 15.23 -4.73 2.35
CA LEU A 41 14.77 -5.32 3.61
C LEU A 41 15.96 -5.65 4.54
N ASN A 42 16.99 -6.31 4.02
CA ASN A 42 18.18 -6.67 4.80
C ASN A 42 19.04 -5.45 5.20
N THR A 43 19.03 -4.37 4.40
CA THR A 43 19.69 -3.11 4.78
C THR A 43 18.90 -2.35 5.86
N GLN A 44 17.59 -2.62 6.02
CA GLN A 44 16.75 -1.99 7.03
C GLN A 44 16.77 -2.72 8.38
N GLU A 45 17.03 -4.03 8.40
CA GLU A 45 17.12 -4.80 9.66
C GLU A 45 18.33 -4.40 10.54
N GLY A 46 19.43 -3.93 9.94
CA GLY A 46 20.60 -3.40 10.66
C GLY A 46 20.47 -1.94 11.13
N ARG A 47 19.40 -1.23 10.74
CA ARG A 47 19.23 0.22 10.96
C ARG A 47 18.00 0.50 11.83
N LYS A 48 17.97 0.00 13.07
CA LYS A 48 17.08 0.55 14.12
C LYS A 48 17.56 1.95 14.57
N SER A 49 17.90 2.81 13.62
CA SER A 49 18.42 4.16 13.84
C SER A 49 17.26 5.14 13.94
N LYS A 50 17.24 5.89 15.04
CA LYS A 50 16.74 7.27 15.15
C LYS A 50 16.43 7.89 13.78
N LEU A 51 15.20 8.39 13.58
CA LEU A 51 14.78 9.12 12.38
C LEU A 51 15.91 10.09 11.99
N GLN A 52 16.41 10.00 10.75
CA GLN A 52 17.51 10.84 10.31
C GLN A 52 16.96 12.23 10.00
N LEU A 53 17.12 13.10 10.99
CA LEU A 53 16.86 14.52 10.90
C LEU A 53 18.03 15.16 10.14
N THR A 54 17.69 15.95 9.14
CA THR A 54 18.60 16.90 8.47
C THR A 54 19.05 17.94 9.51
N PRO A 55 20.21 18.62 9.36
CA PRO A 55 20.66 19.65 10.30
C PRO A 55 19.60 20.73 10.63
N ASP A 56 18.71 21.03 9.69
CA ASP A 56 17.54 21.92 9.87
C ASP A 56 16.38 21.31 10.68
N GLY A 57 16.57 20.15 11.31
CA GLY A 57 15.51 19.43 12.02
C GLY A 57 14.47 18.78 11.10
N LYS A 58 14.71 18.71 9.79
CA LYS A 58 13.74 18.16 8.81
C LYS A 58 13.95 16.67 8.58
N LEU A 59 12.86 15.91 8.45
CA LEU A 59 12.92 14.46 8.21
C LEU A 59 13.51 14.12 6.83
N THR A 60 14.42 13.15 6.71
CA THR A 60 14.93 12.70 5.39
C THR A 60 13.81 12.10 4.53
N TRP A 61 13.88 12.25 3.19
CA TRP A 61 12.85 11.74 2.27
C TRP A 61 12.54 10.24 2.43
N ASN A 62 13.56 9.41 2.62
CA ASN A 62 13.37 7.97 2.83
C ASN A 62 12.61 7.68 4.12
N ASP A 63 12.95 8.39 5.19
CA ASP A 63 12.31 8.24 6.50
C ASP A 63 10.88 8.78 6.47
N TYR A 64 10.62 9.86 5.74
CA TYR A 64 9.28 10.39 5.49
C TYR A 64 8.36 9.35 4.83
N PHE A 65 8.80 8.71 3.74
CA PHE A 65 8.02 7.67 3.09
C PHE A 65 7.85 6.42 3.98
N ALA A 66 8.87 6.07 4.76
CA ALA A 66 8.79 4.99 5.73
C ALA A 66 7.78 5.30 6.85
N LEU A 67 7.77 6.52 7.38
CA LEU A 67 6.86 6.98 8.42
C LEU A 67 5.41 6.98 7.93
N ARG A 68 5.17 7.47 6.70
CA ARG A 68 3.85 7.43 6.04
C ARG A 68 3.35 6.00 5.86
N ARG A 69 4.23 5.05 5.54
CA ARG A 69 3.90 3.62 5.46
C ARG A 69 3.56 3.04 6.83
N ARG A 70 4.34 3.35 7.86
CA ARG A 70 4.13 2.89 9.25
C ARG A 70 2.79 3.35 9.80
N ARG A 71 2.40 4.61 9.55
CA ARG A 71 1.08 5.13 9.95
C ARG A 71 -0.07 4.28 9.39
N ARG A 72 -0.08 4.03 8.07
CA ARG A 72 -1.13 3.21 7.43
C ARG A 72 -1.11 1.75 7.87
N LEU A 73 0.07 1.20 8.16
CA LEU A 73 0.18 -0.15 8.71
C LEU A 73 -0.36 -0.23 10.14
N SER A 74 -0.12 0.79 10.95
CA SER A 74 -0.63 0.85 12.33
C SER A 74 -2.16 0.84 12.34
N GLU A 75 -2.79 1.62 11.46
CA GLU A 75 -4.25 1.63 11.27
C GLU A 75 -4.81 0.25 10.88
N ARG A 76 -4.07 -0.52 10.07
CA ARG A 76 -4.49 -1.89 9.68
C ARG A 76 -4.26 -2.91 10.79
N ILE A 77 -3.12 -2.83 11.48
CA ILE A 77 -2.72 -3.79 12.51
C ILE A 77 -3.64 -3.65 13.74
N ILE A 78 -4.01 -2.43 14.12
CA ILE A 78 -4.86 -2.17 15.30
C ILE A 78 -6.28 -2.72 15.16
N THR A 79 -6.72 -2.99 13.93
CA THR A 79 -8.05 -3.55 13.66
C THR A 79 -8.16 -4.96 14.23
N ILE A 80 -7.10 -5.77 14.13
CA ILE A 80 -7.07 -7.16 14.59
C ILE A 80 -7.32 -7.26 16.12
N PRO A 81 -6.54 -6.62 17.00
CA PRO A 81 -6.78 -6.69 18.44
C PRO A 81 -8.09 -6.02 18.86
N THR A 82 -8.53 -4.97 18.15
CA THR A 82 -9.81 -4.30 18.47
C THR A 82 -11.00 -5.23 18.19
N THR A 83 -10.97 -5.97 17.08
CA THR A 83 -11.98 -6.98 16.77
C THR A 83 -11.98 -8.13 17.76
N ILE A 84 -10.79 -8.66 18.09
CA ILE A 84 -10.65 -9.72 19.10
C ILE A 84 -11.17 -9.21 20.45
N GLY A 85 -10.87 -7.97 20.83
CA GLY A 85 -11.39 -7.33 22.02
C GLY A 85 -12.91 -7.20 22.00
N GLY A 86 -13.50 -6.77 20.88
CA GLY A 86 -14.95 -6.68 20.70
C GLY A 86 -15.66 -8.03 20.85
N PHE A 87 -15.14 -9.08 20.22
CA PHE A 87 -15.66 -10.43 20.41
C PHE A 87 -15.45 -10.94 21.83
N GLY A 88 -14.26 -10.72 22.40
CA GLY A 88 -13.92 -11.16 23.76
C GLY A 88 -14.80 -10.51 24.81
N LEU A 89 -15.11 -9.21 24.69
CA LEU A 89 -16.05 -8.52 25.56
C LEU A 89 -17.46 -9.08 25.45
N SER A 90 -17.94 -9.35 24.23
CA SER A 90 -19.27 -9.91 24.04
C SER A 90 -19.38 -11.34 24.56
N ILE A 91 -18.40 -12.19 24.26
CA ILE A 91 -18.36 -13.57 24.77
C ILE A 91 -18.26 -13.57 26.29
N GLY A 92 -17.42 -12.70 26.86
CA GLY A 92 -17.31 -12.52 28.31
C GLY A 92 -18.64 -12.11 28.93
N TYR A 93 -19.36 -11.17 28.31
CA TYR A 93 -20.68 -10.76 28.75
C TYR A 93 -21.69 -11.92 28.70
N VAL A 94 -21.74 -12.66 27.58
CA VAL A 94 -22.64 -13.82 27.43
C VAL A 94 -22.30 -14.94 28.42
N ALA A 95 -21.02 -15.19 28.70
CA ALA A 95 -20.58 -16.22 29.63
C ALA A 95 -20.98 -15.95 31.09
N THR A 96 -21.15 -14.67 31.46
CA THR A 96 -21.63 -14.29 32.81
C THR A 96 -23.14 -14.38 32.97
N ARG A 97 -23.89 -14.66 31.90
CA ARG A 97 -25.36 -14.76 31.94
C ARG A 97 -25.80 -16.20 32.08
N GLU A 98 -26.71 -16.44 33.01
CA GLU A 98 -27.43 -17.69 33.12
C GLU A 98 -28.44 -17.80 31.97
N PHE A 99 -28.48 -18.95 31.30
CA PHE A 99 -29.39 -19.19 30.18
C PHE A 99 -30.77 -19.61 30.68
N ASP A 100 -31.61 -18.63 31.00
CA ASP A 100 -33.04 -18.88 31.21
C ASP A 100 -33.73 -19.10 29.86
N PRO A 101 -34.56 -20.16 29.69
CA PRO A 101 -35.25 -20.47 28.44
C PRO A 101 -36.44 -19.52 28.15
N THR A 102 -36.54 -18.41 28.87
CA THR A 102 -37.58 -17.41 28.63
C THR A 102 -37.32 -16.74 27.28
N PRO A 103 -38.30 -16.70 26.37
CA PRO A 103 -38.11 -16.09 25.07
C PRO A 103 -37.86 -14.59 25.23
N ILE A 104 -36.73 -14.13 24.70
CA ILE A 104 -36.42 -12.70 24.63
C ILE A 104 -36.91 -12.22 23.27
N LEU A 105 -37.77 -11.20 23.23
CA LEU A 105 -38.36 -10.67 21.97
C LEU A 105 -39.10 -11.73 21.12
N GLY A 106 -39.66 -12.77 21.75
CA GLY A 106 -40.35 -13.86 21.05
C GLY A 106 -39.43 -14.87 20.36
N GLN A 107 -38.12 -14.81 20.63
CA GLN A 107 -37.09 -15.64 20.01
C GLN A 107 -36.24 -16.36 21.07
N GLU A 108 -35.66 -17.50 20.68
CA GLU A 108 -34.71 -18.25 21.49
C GLU A 108 -33.50 -17.38 21.93
N PRO A 109 -33.17 -17.34 23.25
CA PRO A 109 -32.08 -16.52 23.78
C PRO A 109 -30.73 -16.73 23.09
N PHE A 110 -30.42 -17.96 22.68
CA PHE A 110 -29.17 -18.29 21.98
C PHE A 110 -29.01 -17.51 20.67
N LEU A 111 -30.10 -17.30 19.91
CA LEU A 111 -30.03 -16.57 18.65
C LEU A 111 -29.73 -15.08 18.87
N ILE A 112 -30.33 -14.48 19.90
CA ILE A 112 -30.13 -13.06 20.22
C ILE A 112 -28.70 -12.80 20.70
N TYR A 113 -28.16 -13.65 21.58
CA TYR A 113 -26.77 -13.54 22.01
C TYR A 113 -25.78 -13.82 20.89
N GLY A 114 -26.10 -14.75 19.98
CA GLY A 114 -25.31 -15.01 18.77
C GLY A 114 -25.24 -13.79 17.86
N ILE A 115 -26.39 -13.19 17.54
CA ILE A 115 -26.47 -11.96 16.73
C ILE A 115 -25.77 -10.80 17.45
N GLY A 116 -26.00 -10.62 18.75
CA GLY A 116 -25.35 -9.59 19.55
C GLY A 116 -23.82 -9.71 19.53
N THR A 117 -23.29 -10.94 19.59
CA THR A 117 -21.85 -11.19 19.53
C THR A 117 -21.26 -10.87 18.16
N ILE A 118 -21.97 -11.23 17.09
CA ILE A 118 -21.59 -10.87 15.73
C ILE A 118 -21.57 -9.33 15.57
N LEU A 119 -22.63 -8.64 16.01
CA LEU A 119 -22.73 -7.18 15.94
C LEU A 119 -21.62 -6.49 16.74
N CYS A 120 -21.28 -7.00 17.92
CA CYS A 120 -20.19 -6.47 18.72
C CYS A 120 -18.82 -6.63 18.03
N GLY A 121 -18.57 -7.79 17.41
CA GLY A 121 -17.36 -8.02 16.62
C GLY A 121 -17.26 -7.13 15.37
N PHE A 122 -18.37 -6.95 14.65
CA PHE A 122 -18.45 -6.01 13.52
C PHE A 122 -18.20 -4.56 13.97
N THR A 123 -18.75 -4.16 15.12
CA THR A 123 -18.51 -2.84 15.69
C THR A 123 -17.03 -2.67 16.05
N GLY A 124 -16.39 -3.69 16.64
CA GLY A 124 -14.95 -3.70 16.90
C GLY A 124 -14.10 -3.53 15.65
N LEU A 125 -14.48 -4.16 14.52
CA LEU A 125 -13.81 -3.99 13.23
C LEU A 125 -13.86 -2.55 12.72
N LEU A 126 -15.02 -1.89 12.84
CA LEU A 126 -15.21 -0.50 12.37
C LEU A 126 -14.52 0.52 13.27
N VAL A 127 -14.57 0.30 14.58
CA VAL A 127 -13.99 1.20 15.58
C VAL A 127 -12.46 1.12 15.61
N GLY A 128 -11.87 -0.02 15.22
CA GLY A 128 -10.42 -0.26 15.23
C GLY A 128 -9.59 0.86 14.58
N PRO A 129 -9.74 1.13 13.27
CA PRO A 129 -8.96 2.16 12.58
C PRO A 129 -9.11 3.56 13.18
N ILE A 130 -10.31 3.91 13.66
CA ILE A 130 -10.60 5.23 14.25
C ILE A 130 -9.86 5.39 15.57
N VAL A 131 -9.98 4.41 16.47
CA VAL A 131 -9.34 4.42 17.78
C VAL A 131 -7.83 4.33 17.63
N GLY A 132 -7.33 3.43 16.78
CA GLY A 132 -5.90 3.25 16.62
C GLY A 132 -5.19 4.42 15.94
N SER A 133 -5.83 5.09 14.97
CA SER A 133 -5.27 6.31 14.39
C SER A 133 -5.20 7.45 15.42
N SER A 134 -6.17 7.53 16.32
CA SER A 134 -6.22 8.54 17.38
C SER A 134 -5.15 8.29 18.43
N ILE A 135 -5.02 7.05 18.92
CA ILE A 135 -3.96 6.64 19.85
C ILE A 135 -2.58 6.90 19.24
N TRP A 136 -2.36 6.50 17.98
CA TRP A 136 -1.07 6.70 17.32
C TRP A 136 -0.66 8.18 17.24
N LYS A 137 -1.61 9.05 16.89
CA LYS A 137 -1.38 10.51 16.83
C LYS A 137 -1.01 11.10 18.18
N LEU A 138 -1.62 10.62 19.27
CA LEU A 138 -1.34 11.10 20.62
C LEU A 138 0.10 10.72 21.05
N PHE A 139 0.50 9.47 20.80
CA PHE A 139 1.85 8.99 21.17
C PHE A 139 2.97 9.55 20.29
N HIS A 140 2.74 9.72 18.98
CA HIS A 140 3.77 10.13 18.01
C HIS A 140 3.57 11.57 17.50
N ARG A 141 3.04 12.46 18.36
CA ARG A 141 2.67 13.84 18.00
C ARG A 141 3.80 14.64 17.34
N GLU A 142 5.05 14.44 17.77
CA GLU A 142 6.21 15.16 17.23
C GLU A 142 6.56 14.66 15.83
N GLU A 143 6.55 13.34 15.62
CA GLU A 143 6.77 12.73 14.31
C GLU A 143 5.68 13.15 13.33
N VAL A 144 4.43 13.27 13.78
CA VAL A 144 3.31 13.76 12.96
C VAL A 144 3.54 15.20 12.51
N LYS A 145 3.98 16.10 13.40
CA LYS A 145 4.29 17.49 13.04
C LYS A 145 5.41 17.58 11.99
N LEU A 146 6.49 16.80 12.16
CA LEU A 146 7.59 16.75 11.20
C LEU A 146 7.15 16.16 9.85
N MET A 147 6.30 15.15 9.88
CA MET A 147 5.70 14.55 8.70
C MET A 147 4.81 15.55 7.95
N GLU A 148 3.96 16.31 8.65
CA GLU A 148 3.08 17.32 8.04
C GLU A 148 3.84 18.48 7.39
N GLN A 149 5.00 18.86 7.96
CA GLN A 149 5.90 19.82 7.31
C GLN A 149 6.44 19.27 5.99
N ARG A 150 6.94 18.02 6.00
CA ARG A 150 7.42 17.36 4.77
C ARG A 150 6.33 17.03 3.77
N ASP A 151 5.12 16.70 4.23
CA ASP A 151 3.95 16.47 3.37
C ASP A 151 3.63 17.72 2.54
N ARG A 152 3.74 18.92 3.16
CA ARG A 152 3.55 20.20 2.45
C ARG A 152 4.63 20.43 1.40
N GLU A 153 5.90 20.25 1.75
CA GLU A 153 7.01 20.36 0.79
C GLU A 153 6.85 19.36 -0.37
N PHE A 154 6.45 18.12 -0.07
CA PHE A 154 6.18 17.10 -1.07
C PHE A 154 5.05 17.51 -2.01
N PHE A 155 3.96 18.06 -1.46
CA PHE A 155 2.84 18.56 -2.24
C PHE A 155 3.25 19.69 -3.18
N GLU A 156 4.10 20.63 -2.72
CA GLU A 156 4.66 21.69 -3.56
C GLU A 156 5.50 21.12 -4.72
N HIS A 157 6.32 20.11 -4.45
CA HIS A 157 7.09 19.41 -5.48
C HIS A 157 6.19 18.73 -6.52
N VAL A 158 5.11 18.07 -6.09
CA VAL A 158 4.14 17.45 -7.01
C VAL A 158 3.41 18.51 -7.82
N LYS A 159 2.93 19.57 -7.18
CA LYS A 159 2.22 20.69 -7.82
C LYS A 159 3.08 21.37 -8.89
N LYS A 160 4.38 21.54 -8.64
CA LYS A 160 5.31 22.16 -9.60
C LYS A 160 5.63 21.28 -10.80
N ASN A 161 5.67 19.95 -10.63
CA ASN A 161 6.14 19.02 -11.66
C ASN A 161 5.00 18.26 -12.38
N ARG A 162 3.73 18.56 -12.07
CA ARG A 162 2.58 17.94 -12.75
C ARG A 162 2.41 18.46 -14.18
N ALA A 163 1.98 17.61 -15.09
CA ALA A 163 1.54 18.02 -16.42
C ALA A 163 0.17 18.71 -16.34
N ASP A 164 -0.10 19.60 -17.30
CA ASP A 164 -1.41 20.27 -17.45
C ASP A 164 -2.49 19.23 -17.87
N PRO A 165 -3.65 19.18 -17.18
CA PRO A 165 -4.76 18.31 -17.54
C PRO A 165 -5.25 18.42 -18.99
N SER A 166 -5.03 19.58 -19.63
CA SER A 166 -5.41 19.84 -21.02
C SER A 166 -4.67 18.95 -22.03
N LEU A 167 -3.48 18.47 -21.68
CA LEU A 167 -2.60 17.69 -22.57
C LEU A 167 -2.98 16.20 -22.67
N HIS A 168 -4.20 15.84 -22.24
CA HIS A 168 -4.64 14.44 -22.18
C HIS A 168 -5.59 14.08 -23.30
N THR A 169 -5.15 13.15 -24.14
CA THR A 169 -6.02 12.45 -25.10
C THR A 169 -6.88 11.40 -24.40
N LEU A 170 -8.15 11.23 -24.82
CA LEU A 170 -9.09 10.21 -24.30
C LEU A 170 -8.55 8.77 -24.29
N ARG A 171 -7.51 8.48 -25.10
CA ARG A 171 -6.91 7.15 -25.25
C ARG A 171 -5.81 6.82 -24.23
N ASN A 172 -5.37 7.79 -23.42
CA ASN A 172 -4.32 7.60 -22.42
C ASN A 172 -4.93 7.52 -21.00
N PRO A 173 -4.59 6.51 -20.17
CA PRO A 173 -5.13 6.41 -18.81
C PRO A 173 -4.85 7.69 -18.01
N ALA A 174 -5.85 8.11 -17.22
CA ALA A 174 -5.81 9.36 -16.48
C ALA A 174 -4.48 9.54 -15.71
N PRO A 175 -3.88 10.74 -15.76
CA PRO A 175 -2.68 11.04 -14.99
C PRO A 175 -2.93 10.81 -13.49
N ASP A 176 -1.89 10.39 -12.78
CA ASP A 176 -1.91 10.50 -11.32
C ASP A 176 -1.67 11.98 -10.97
N TYR A 177 -2.74 12.77 -10.94
CA TYR A 177 -2.72 14.22 -10.77
C TYR A 177 -2.23 14.66 -9.39
N TYR A 178 -2.52 13.86 -8.35
CA TYR A 178 -2.17 14.16 -6.96
C TYR A 178 -0.96 13.38 -6.45
N GLY A 179 -0.39 12.48 -7.26
CA GLY A 179 0.74 11.65 -6.86
C GLY A 179 0.38 10.61 -5.79
N GLU A 180 -0.86 10.12 -5.81
CA GLU A 180 -1.39 9.18 -4.81
C GLU A 180 -0.55 7.89 -4.74
N LYS A 181 -0.01 7.47 -5.89
CA LYS A 181 0.75 6.22 -6.03
C LYS A 181 2.20 6.35 -5.58
N ILE A 182 2.67 7.54 -5.22
CA ILE A 182 4.06 7.78 -4.82
C ILE A 182 4.26 7.33 -3.36
N LYS A 183 4.88 6.16 -3.19
CA LYS A 183 5.16 5.55 -1.88
C LYS A 183 6.65 5.54 -1.53
N SER A 184 7.51 5.92 -2.46
CA SER A 184 8.97 5.95 -2.28
C SER A 184 9.63 7.01 -3.17
N VAL A 185 10.90 7.33 -2.89
CA VAL A 185 11.72 8.22 -3.73
C VAL A 185 11.88 7.65 -5.15
N GLN A 186 12.00 6.33 -5.28
CA GLN A 186 12.11 5.69 -6.59
C GLN A 186 10.82 5.83 -7.40
N ASP A 187 9.67 5.67 -6.75
CA ASP A 187 8.36 5.88 -7.38
C ASP A 187 8.17 7.33 -7.79
N TYR A 188 8.66 8.29 -6.99
CA TYR A 188 8.66 9.70 -7.35
C TYR A 188 9.45 9.95 -8.64
N ARG A 189 10.65 9.39 -8.77
CA ARG A 189 11.46 9.49 -10.00
C ARG A 189 10.78 8.85 -11.21
N LYS A 190 10.06 7.73 -11.01
CA LYS A 190 9.26 7.10 -12.08
C LYS A 190 8.09 8.01 -12.48
N TRP A 191 7.40 8.59 -11.50
CA TRP A 191 6.31 9.52 -11.72
C TRP A 191 6.76 10.75 -12.50
N LEU A 192 7.90 11.37 -12.15
CA LEU A 192 8.46 12.50 -12.90
C LEU A 192 8.73 12.17 -14.38
N ARG A 193 9.25 10.98 -14.67
CA ARG A 193 9.44 10.52 -16.05
C ARG A 193 8.12 10.38 -16.80
N LYS A 194 7.10 9.84 -16.14
CA LYS A 194 5.74 9.72 -16.69
C LYS A 194 5.14 11.10 -17.01
N GLN A 195 5.32 12.09 -16.13
CA GLN A 195 4.85 13.46 -16.37
C GLN A 195 5.53 14.10 -17.59
N ARG A 196 6.84 13.94 -17.75
CA ARG A 196 7.55 14.43 -18.94
C ARG A 196 7.10 13.74 -20.23
N GLU A 197 6.81 12.44 -20.17
CA GLU A 197 6.29 11.70 -21.31
C GLU A 197 4.90 12.20 -21.73
N ILE A 198 4.04 12.53 -20.76
CA ILE A 198 2.73 13.14 -21.01
C ILE A 198 2.90 14.48 -21.71
N VAL A 199 3.75 15.37 -21.16
CA VAL A 199 3.98 16.68 -21.76
C VAL A 199 4.47 16.54 -23.20
N ARG A 200 5.46 15.66 -23.44
CA ARG A 200 5.98 15.40 -24.78
C ARG A 200 4.92 14.90 -25.77
N LYS A 201 4.02 14.02 -25.32
CA LYS A 201 2.92 13.51 -26.17
C LYS A 201 1.87 14.56 -26.43
N GLY A 202 1.50 15.33 -25.40
CA GLY A 202 0.51 16.42 -25.53
C GLY A 202 0.98 17.52 -26.47
N THR A 203 2.23 17.95 -26.36
CA THR A 203 2.81 18.97 -27.27
C THR A 203 2.90 18.47 -28.71
N PHE A 204 3.08 17.17 -28.93
CA PHE A 204 3.11 16.60 -30.28
C PHE A 204 1.72 16.62 -30.93
N HIS A 205 0.67 16.26 -30.19
CA HIS A 205 -0.68 16.24 -30.73
C HIS A 205 -1.24 17.63 -31.04
N LEU A 206 -0.94 18.63 -30.21
CA LEU A 206 -1.40 20.01 -30.47
C LEU A 206 -0.82 20.59 -31.76
N GLY A 207 0.42 20.26 -32.11
CA GLY A 207 1.02 20.74 -33.37
C GLY A 207 0.45 20.08 -34.63
N GLU A 208 -0.22 18.93 -34.51
CA GLU A 208 -0.81 18.21 -35.64
C GLU A 208 -2.19 18.78 -36.03
N GLU A 209 -2.89 19.44 -35.09
CA GLU A 209 -4.18 20.10 -35.33
C GLU A 209 -4.04 21.50 -35.97
N ASP A 210 -2.91 22.18 -35.76
CA ASP A 210 -2.67 23.53 -36.32
C ASP A 210 -2.29 23.52 -37.82
N ASP A 211 -1.86 22.38 -38.37
CA ASP A 211 -1.40 22.21 -39.76
C ASP A 211 -2.49 21.68 -40.73
N SER A 212 -3.72 21.43 -40.26
CA SER A 212 -4.85 20.87 -41.04
C SER A 212 -6.01 21.83 -41.21
#